data_AF-A0A0S2EJQ8-F1
#
_entry.id   AF-A0A0S2EJQ8-F1
#
_cell.length_a   1.000
_cell.length_b   1.000
_cell.length_c   1.000
_cell.angle_alpha   90.00
_cell.angle_beta   90.00
_cell.angle_gamma   90.00
#
_symmetry.space_group_name_H-M   'P 1'
#
loop_
_entity.id
_entity.type
_entity.pdbx_description
1 polymer ?
#
loop_
_entity_poly.entity_id
_entity_poly.type
_entity_poly.pdbx_seq_one_letter_code
_entity_poly.pdbx_strand_id
1 'polypeptide(L)'
;MPALSALSEATERKHQWYLAYVAGVDRDRLREPVCFTFSDGDKGCMTREEMLAHVLLHGAVHRGEVARILGQIGVPLPWDTLAVHLHHAEPARRRMEGRELAST
;
A
#
# COMPACT_ATOMS: atom_id res chain seq x y z
N MET A 1 -16.48 -2.97 19.95
CA MET A 1 -15.23 -2.64 19.24
C MET A 1 -14.12 -3.51 19.80
N PRO A 2 -13.23 -4.10 18.97
CA PRO A 2 -12.12 -4.90 19.46
C PRO A 2 -11.15 -4.05 20.30
N ALA A 3 -10.40 -4.69 21.20
CA ALA A 3 -9.30 -4.04 21.91
C ALA A 3 -8.22 -3.59 20.92
N LEU A 4 -7.50 -2.50 21.24
CA LEU A 4 -6.45 -1.96 20.37
C LEU A 4 -5.34 -2.98 20.08
N SER A 5 -4.98 -3.82 21.07
CA SER A 5 -4.03 -4.91 20.88
C SER A 5 -4.52 -5.93 19.86
N ALA A 6 -5.77 -6.38 19.99
CA ALA A 6 -6.38 -7.32 19.05
C ALA A 6 -6.46 -6.76 17.62
N LEU A 7 -6.74 -5.45 17.48
CA LEU A 7 -6.73 -4.77 16.19
C LEU A 7 -5.31 -4.68 15.60
N SER A 8 -4.32 -4.34 16.42
CA SER A 8 -2.92 -4.26 16.02
C SER A 8 -2.39 -5.61 15.54
N GLU A 9 -2.65 -6.68 16.30
CA GLU A 9 -2.26 -8.03 15.90
C GLU A 9 -2.96 -8.49 14.61
N ALA A 10 -4.24 -8.18 14.45
CA ALA A 10 -4.97 -8.50 13.22
C ALA A 10 -4.43 -7.75 12.01
N THR A 11 -4.00 -6.50 12.21
CA THR A 11 -3.37 -5.68 11.17
C THR A 11 -2.01 -6.26 10.79
N GLU A 12 -1.19 -6.61 11.77
CA GLU A 12 0.13 -7.20 11.55
C GLU A 12 0.04 -8.55 10.82
N ARG A 13 -0.89 -9.42 11.23
CA ARG A 13 -1.12 -10.70 10.53
C ARG A 13 -1.48 -10.51 9.06
N LYS A 14 -2.33 -9.52 8.75
CA LYS A 14 -2.67 -9.19 7.35
C LYS A 14 -1.46 -8.65 6.59
N HIS A 15 -0.67 -7.78 7.22
CA HIS A 15 0.54 -7.23 6.60
C HIS A 15 1.54 -8.33 6.23
N GLN A 16 1.82 -9.25 7.17
CA GLN A 16 2.70 -10.38 6.93
C GLN A 16 2.19 -11.30 5.81
N TRP A 17 0.87 -11.50 5.73
CA TRP A 17 0.29 -12.26 4.62
C TRP A 17 0.54 -11.59 3.26
N TYR A 18 0.35 -10.26 3.15
CA TYR A 18 0.62 -9.54 1.90
C TYR A 18 2.10 -9.60 1.50
N LEU A 19 3.01 -9.44 2.47
CA LEU A 19 4.44 -9.56 2.22
C LEU A 19 4.82 -10.94 1.69
N ALA A 20 4.32 -12.00 2.34
CA ALA A 20 4.56 -13.38 1.91
C ALA A 20 3.96 -13.65 0.52
N TYR A 21 2.76 -13.13 0.24
CA TYR A 21 2.12 -13.29 -1.06
C TYR A 21 2.91 -12.58 -2.18
N VAL A 22 3.28 -11.32 -1.99
CA VAL A 22 4.03 -10.54 -2.99
C VAL A 22 5.42 -11.13 -3.22
N ALA A 23 6.06 -11.69 -2.19
CA ALA A 23 7.36 -12.36 -2.33
C ALA A 23 7.30 -13.66 -3.15
N GLY A 24 6.14 -14.33 -3.18
CA GLY A 24 5.99 -15.65 -3.82
C GLY A 24 5.18 -15.68 -5.12
N VAL A 25 4.53 -14.58 -5.49
CA VAL A 25 3.70 -14.52 -6.70
C VAL A 25 4.53 -14.19 -7.94
N ASP A 26 4.35 -14.96 -9.01
CA ASP A 26 4.98 -14.68 -10.32
C ASP A 26 4.13 -13.75 -11.20
N ARG A 27 4.72 -13.31 -12.32
CA ARG A 27 4.09 -12.36 -13.26
C ARG A 27 2.85 -12.91 -13.94
N ASP A 28 2.80 -14.21 -14.22
CA ASP A 28 1.66 -14.82 -14.91
C ASP A 28 0.47 -14.91 -13.96
N ARG A 29 0.72 -15.27 -12.70
CA ARG A 29 -0.28 -15.18 -11.64
C ARG A 29 -0.75 -13.75 -11.44
N LEU A 30 0.12 -12.76 -11.39
CA LEU A 30 -0.31 -11.36 -11.22
C LEU A 30 -1.32 -10.89 -12.27
N ARG A 31 -1.25 -11.43 -13.49
CA ARG A 31 -2.15 -11.13 -14.61
C ARG A 31 -3.45 -11.94 -14.60
N GLU A 32 -3.59 -12.93 -13.72
CA GLU A 32 -4.78 -13.77 -13.62
C GLU A 32 -6.00 -12.93 -13.20
N PRO A 33 -7.09 -12.91 -14.00
CA PRO A 33 -8.32 -12.24 -13.62
C PRO A 33 -9.05 -13.01 -12.51
N VAL A 34 -9.52 -12.28 -11.50
CA VAL A 34 -10.30 -12.81 -10.38
C VAL A 34 -11.67 -12.14 -10.41
N CYS A 35 -12.71 -12.94 -10.67
CA CYS A 35 -14.10 -12.51 -10.61
C CYS A 35 -14.60 -12.53 -9.16
N PHE A 36 -15.34 -11.50 -8.77
CA PHE A 36 -15.94 -11.38 -7.44
C PHE A 36 -17.30 -10.68 -7.51
N THR A 37 -18.00 -10.64 -6.38
CA THR A 37 -19.26 -9.91 -6.23
C THR A 37 -19.05 -8.82 -5.19
N PHE A 38 -19.40 -7.59 -5.54
CA PHE A 38 -19.39 -6.46 -4.62
C PHE A 38 -20.45 -6.63 -3.53
N SER A 39 -20.33 -5.86 -2.45
CA SER A 39 -21.27 -5.92 -1.33
C SER A 39 -22.69 -5.47 -1.68
N ASP A 40 -22.85 -4.69 -2.76
CA ASP A 40 -24.14 -4.28 -3.31
C ASP A 40 -24.75 -5.32 -4.27
N GLY A 41 -24.05 -6.41 -4.55
CA GLY A 41 -24.50 -7.52 -5.40
C GLY A 41 -23.97 -7.47 -6.84
N ASP A 42 -23.34 -6.39 -7.26
CA ASP A 42 -22.80 -6.24 -8.62
C ASP A 42 -21.56 -7.12 -8.84
N LYS A 43 -21.29 -7.43 -10.12
CA LYS A 43 -20.15 -8.28 -10.51
C LYS A 43 -18.92 -7.43 -10.79
N GLY A 44 -17.79 -7.83 -10.21
CA GLY A 44 -16.48 -7.25 -10.46
C GLY A 44 -15.51 -8.27 -11.01
N CYS A 45 -14.51 -7.80 -11.74
CA CYS A 45 -13.36 -8.59 -12.17
C CYS A 45 -12.12 -7.70 -12.15
N MET A 46 -11.06 -8.18 -11.52
CA MET A 46 -9.77 -7.51 -11.47
C MET A 46 -8.67 -8.56 -11.54
N THR A 47 -7.55 -8.24 -12.18
CA THR A 47 -6.33 -9.02 -12.05
C THR A 47 -5.82 -8.96 -10.61
N ARG A 48 -5.01 -9.93 -10.20
CA ARG A 48 -4.38 -9.91 -8.87
C ARG A 48 -3.49 -8.68 -8.67
N GLU A 49 -2.81 -8.21 -9.72
CA GLU A 49 -2.05 -6.96 -9.69
C GLU A 49 -2.96 -5.75 -9.41
N GLU A 50 -4.08 -5.64 -10.13
CA GLU A 50 -5.06 -4.57 -9.89
C GLU A 50 -5.65 -4.63 -8.47
N MET A 51 -5.92 -5.84 -7.94
CA MET A 51 -6.39 -6.00 -6.57
C MET A 51 -5.36 -5.53 -5.54
N LEU A 52 -4.07 -5.87 -5.72
CA LEU A 52 -2.99 -5.40 -4.85
C LEU A 52 -2.86 -3.87 -4.92
N ALA A 53 -2.91 -3.29 -6.12
CA ALA A 53 -2.86 -1.84 -6.31
C ALA A 53 -4.05 -1.15 -5.62
N HIS A 54 -5.25 -1.71 -5.75
CA HIS A 54 -6.45 -1.21 -5.07
C HIS A 54 -6.27 -1.21 -3.55
N VAL A 55 -5.82 -2.31 -2.95
CA VAL A 55 -5.59 -2.40 -1.50
C VAL A 55 -4.55 -1.37 -1.03
N LEU A 56 -3.46 -1.21 -1.79
CA LEU A 56 -2.42 -0.22 -1.48
C LEU A 56 -2.97 1.21 -1.48
N LEU A 57 -3.69 1.58 -2.54
CA LEU A 57 -4.26 2.93 -2.68
C LEU A 57 -5.34 3.19 -1.63
N HIS A 58 -6.21 2.22 -1.37
CA HIS A 58 -7.24 2.31 -0.33
C HIS A 58 -6.62 2.53 1.06
N GLY A 59 -5.54 1.79 1.38
CA GLY A 59 -4.79 1.97 2.62
C GLY A 59 -4.16 3.36 2.74
N ALA A 60 -3.62 3.92 1.65
CA ALA A 60 -3.04 5.26 1.62
C ALA A 60 -4.09 6.35 1.87
N VAL A 61 -5.29 6.22 1.28
CA VAL A 61 -6.41 7.15 1.49
C VAL A 61 -6.79 7.21 2.97
N HIS A 62 -7.07 6.07 3.60
CA HIS A 62 -7.45 6.04 5.02
C HIS A 62 -6.32 6.50 5.95
N ARG A 63 -5.06 6.19 5.62
CA ARG A 63 -3.92 6.72 6.39
C ARG A 63 -3.86 8.24 6.32
N GLY A 64 -4.17 8.84 5.18
CA GLY A 64 -4.30 10.29 5.04
C GLY A 64 -5.42 10.88 5.92
N GLU A 65 -6.56 10.20 6.01
CA GLU A 65 -7.66 10.61 6.90
C GLU A 65 -7.26 10.54 8.37
N VAL A 66 -6.54 9.50 8.78
CA VAL A 66 -6.00 9.36 10.14
C VAL A 66 -4.95 10.44 10.42
N ALA A 67 -4.05 10.71 9.48
CA ALA A 67 -3.06 11.78 9.61
C ALA A 67 -3.75 13.13 9.82
N ARG A 68 -4.81 13.42 9.07
CA ARG A 68 -5.62 14.64 9.27
C ARG A 68 -6.19 14.71 10.69
N ILE A 69 -6.73 13.61 11.23
CA ILE A 69 -7.27 13.56 12.59
C ILE A 69 -6.16 13.79 13.63
N LEU A 70 -5.00 13.14 13.48
CA LEU A 70 -3.84 13.33 14.37
C LEU A 70 -3.36 14.78 14.38
N GLY A 71 -3.29 15.42 13.21
CA GLY A 71 -2.96 16.84 13.11
C GLY A 71 -3.96 17.74 13.82
N GLN A 72 -5.27 17.43 13.76
CA GLN A 72 -6.31 18.20 14.44
C GLN A 72 -6.20 18.17 15.97
N ILE A 73 -5.62 17.11 16.54
CA ILE A 73 -5.39 16.97 17.99
C ILE A 73 -3.95 17.33 18.42
N GLY A 74 -3.17 17.96 17.52
CA GLY A 74 -1.80 18.40 17.81
C GLY A 74 -0.76 17.28 17.89
N VAL A 75 -1.08 16.07 17.40
CA VAL A 75 -0.10 14.99 17.29
C VAL A 75 0.75 15.22 16.04
N PRO A 76 2.09 15.11 16.13
CA PRO A 76 2.97 15.22 14.97
C PRO A 76 2.56 14.24 13.87
N LEU A 77 2.48 14.73 12.63
CA LEU A 77 2.12 13.89 11.49
C LEU A 77 3.21 12.84 11.22
N PRO A 78 2.83 11.59 10.94
CA PRO A 78 3.79 10.54 10.68
C PRO A 78 4.56 10.80 9.38
N TRP A 79 5.87 10.50 9.41
CA TRP A 79 6.79 10.62 8.28
C TRP A 79 6.84 9.28 7.51
N ASP A 80 5.70 8.86 6.96
CA ASP A 80 5.51 7.48 6.48
C ASP A 80 5.05 7.39 5.02
N THR A 81 5.28 8.43 4.23
CA THR A 81 4.97 8.44 2.79
C THR A 81 5.99 7.64 1.98
N LEU A 82 5.63 7.28 0.75
CA LEU A 82 6.55 6.65 -0.19
C LEU A 82 7.85 7.45 -0.39
N ALA A 83 7.74 8.78 -0.45
CA ALA A 83 8.91 9.65 -0.60
C ALA A 83 9.86 9.52 0.60
N VAL A 84 9.33 9.42 1.82
CA VAL A 84 10.12 9.19 3.03
C VAL A 84 10.70 7.77 3.05
N HIS A 85 9.93 6.76 2.66
CA HIS A 85 10.44 5.39 2.52
C HIS A 85 11.65 5.34 1.57
N LEU A 86 11.53 5.91 0.36
CA LEU A 86 12.61 5.96 -0.63
C LEU A 86 13.79 6.81 -0.14
N HIS A 87 13.54 7.89 0.60
CA HIS A 87 14.58 8.70 1.21
C HIS A 87 15.48 7.87 2.14
N HIS A 88 14.89 6.95 2.90
CA HIS A 88 15.61 6.06 3.81
C HIS A 88 16.18 4.80 3.14
N ALA A 89 15.38 4.13 2.30
CA ALA A 89 15.74 2.86 1.68
C ALA A 89 16.73 3.02 0.53
N GLU A 90 16.68 4.15 -0.18
CA GLU A 90 17.46 4.38 -1.40
C GLU A 90 18.21 5.73 -1.35
N PRO A 91 19.09 5.95 -0.36
CA PRO A 91 19.74 7.24 -0.13
C PRO A 91 20.62 7.69 -1.30
N ALA A 92 21.05 6.76 -2.15
CA ALA A 92 21.83 7.02 -3.36
C ALA A 92 21.08 7.85 -4.40
N ARG A 93 19.73 7.80 -4.42
CA ARG A 93 18.91 8.60 -5.36
C ARG A 93 19.13 10.11 -5.21
N ARG A 94 19.56 10.57 -4.03
CA ARG A 94 19.88 12.00 -3.77
C ARG A 94 21.09 12.51 -4.57
N ARG A 95 21.95 11.61 -5.04
CA ARG A 95 23.16 11.93 -5.82
C ARG A 95 22.92 11.82 -7.33
N MET A 96 21.70 11.51 -7.75
CA MET A 96 21.33 11.45 -9.17
C MET A 96 21.10 12.89 -9.66
N GLU A 97 22.17 13.64 -9.88
CA GLU A 97 22.11 14.89 -10.65
C GLU A 97 21.90 14.54 -12.13
N GLY A 98 20.81 15.08 -12.72
CA GLY A 98 20.62 15.25 -14.17
C GLY A 98 21.17 14.15 -15.09
N ARG A 99 20.73 12.90 -14.95
CA ARG A 99 20.84 11.99 -16.10
C ARG A 99 19.77 12.41 -17.10
N GLU A 100 20.20 13.10 -18.15
CA GLU A 100 19.42 13.27 -19.37
C GLU A 100 18.73 11.95 -19.69
N LEU A 101 17.42 12.03 -19.93
CA LEU A 101 16.65 10.99 -20.56
C LEU A 101 17.32 10.73 -21.91
N ALA A 102 18.24 9.77 -21.95
CA ALA A 102 18.77 9.26 -23.19
C ALA A 102 17.59 8.60 -23.92
N SER A 103 17.03 9.36 -24.87
CA SER A 103 16.10 8.86 -25.86
C SER A 103 16.71 7.65 -26.55
N THR A 104 16.02 6.51 -26.45
CA THR A 104 16.05 5.44 -27.45
C THR A 104 14.63 4.95 -27.62
#